data_AF-A0A947WLG3-F1
#
_entry.id   AF-A0A947WLG3-F1
#
_cell.length_a   1.000
_cell.length_b   1.000
_cell.length_c   1.000
_cell.angle_alpha   90.00
_cell.angle_beta   90.00
_cell.angle_gamma   90.00
#
_symmetry.space_group_name_H-M   'P 1'
#
loop_
_entity.id
_entity.type
_entity.pdbx_description
1 polymer ?
#
loop_
_entity_poly.entity_id
_entity_poly.type
_entity_poly.pdbx_seq_one_letter_code
_entity_poly.pdbx_strand_id
1 'polypeptide(L)' 'MCIGGVAEIEAAKCQGCGICASECPAKAIQLMHYKDNQVVAKVEAMFSFG' A
#
# COMPACT_ATOMS: atom_id res chain seq x y z
N MET A 1 -9.77 -2.53 10.03
CA MET A 1 -11.24 -2.48 9.89
C MET A 1 -11.66 -1.04 10.05
N CYS A 2 -12.30 -0.43 9.05
CA CYS A 2 -12.76 0.97 9.11
C CYS A 2 -14.08 1.03 9.89
N ILE A 3 -14.12 1.77 10.99
CA ILE A 3 -15.36 2.02 11.76
C ILE A 3 -15.66 3.52 11.64
N GLY A 4 -16.78 3.88 11.02
CA GLY A 4 -17.21 5.29 10.92
C GLY A 4 -16.57 6.12 9.81
N GLY A 5 -16.01 5.51 8.77
CA GLY A 5 -15.44 6.23 7.61
C GLY A 5 -14.01 6.75 7.80
N VAL A 6 -13.41 6.51 8.97
CA VAL A 6 -12.00 6.81 9.24
C VAL A 6 -11.27 5.49 9.51
N ALA A 7 -10.09 5.34 8.90
CA ALA A 7 -9.22 4.19 9.11
C ALA A 7 -7.94 4.68 9.79
N GLU A 8 -7.72 4.26 11.04
CA GLU A 8 -6.51 4.56 11.79
C GLU A 8 -5.67 3.29 11.91
N ILE A 9 -4.39 3.40 11.59
CA ILE A 9 -3.41 2.33 11.73
C ILE A 9 -2.30 2.84 12.64
N GLU A 10 -2.13 2.18 13.78
CA GLU A 10 -0.99 2.41 14.65
C GLU A 10 0.28 1.88 13.97
N ALA A 11 1.13 2.78 13.50
CA ALA A 11 2.34 2.44 12.75
C ALA A 11 3.29 1.55 13.57
N ALA A 12 3.36 1.76 14.89
CA ALA A 12 4.20 0.98 15.79
C ALA A 12 3.80 -0.51 15.88
N LYS A 13 2.53 -0.85 15.59
CA LYS A 13 2.02 -2.23 15.61
C LYS A 13 1.88 -2.82 14.20
N CYS A 14 1.95 -1.98 13.17
CA CYS A 14 1.79 -2.39 11.78
C CYS A 14 2.95 -3.29 11.35
N GLN A 15 2.63 -4.52 10.94
CA GLN A 15 3.60 -5.47 10.38
C GLN A 15 3.84 -5.25 8.88
N GLY A 16 3.08 -4.35 8.23
CA GLY A 16 3.17 -4.12 6.79
C GLY A 16 2.64 -5.29 5.93
N CYS A 17 1.72 -6.11 6.44
CA CYS A 17 1.15 -7.24 5.68
C CYS A 17 0.24 -6.81 4.50
N GLY A 18 -0.30 -5.60 4.55
CA GLY A 18 -1.04 -4.99 3.44
C GLY A 18 -2.51 -5.33 3.26
N ILE A 19 -3.06 -6.22 4.09
CA ILE A 19 -4.48 -6.62 4.03
C ILE A 19 -5.43 -5.42 4.13
N CYS A 20 -5.13 -4.48 5.03
CA CYS A 20 -5.95 -3.28 5.21
C CYS A 20 -5.94 -2.34 3.99
N ALA A 21 -4.83 -2.26 3.26
CA ALA A 21 -4.73 -1.47 2.04
C ALA A 21 -5.45 -2.15 0.86
N SER A 22 -5.37 -3.47 0.75
CA SER A 22 -6.05 -4.23 -0.31
C SER A 22 -7.57 -4.29 -0.16
N GLU A 23 -8.05 -4.35 1.08
CA GLU A 23 -9.49 -4.47 1.37
C GLU A 23 -10.21 -3.11 1.34
N CYS A 24 -9.47 -1.99 1.41
CA CYS A 24 -10.06 -0.66 1.46
C CYS A 24 -10.64 -0.26 0.08
N PRO A 25 -11.98 -0.18 -0.08
CA PRO A 25 -12.57 0.20 -1.36
C PRO A 25 -12.29 1.66 -1.74
N ALA A 26 -12.13 2.52 -0.73
CA ALA A 26 -11.78 3.92 -0.92
C ALA A 26 -10.30 4.16 -1.24
N LYS A 27 -9.45 3.11 -1.18
CA LYS A 27 -7.99 3.20 -1.35
C LYS A 27 -7.34 4.29 -0.47
N ALA A 28 -7.92 4.55 0.70
CA ALA A 28 -7.46 5.59 1.62
C ALA A 28 -6.15 5.22 2.35
N ILE A 29 -5.80 3.94 2.35
CA ILE A 29 -4.64 3.40 3.07
C ILE A 29 -3.56 3.03 2.04
N GLN A 30 -2.33 3.51 2.25
CA GLN A 30 -1.16 3.11 1.45
C GLN A 30 -0.13 2.41 2.32
N LEU A 31 0.51 1.35 1.79
CA LEU A 31 1.66 0.76 2.45
C LEU A 31 2.90 1.63 2.27
N MET A 32 3.61 1.82 3.36
CA MET A 32 4.95 2.39 3.33
C MET A 32 5.88 1.45 2.55
N HIS A 33 6.76 2.00 1.71
CA HIS A 33 7.74 1.28 0.88
C HIS A 33 7.21 0.40 -0.26
N TYR A 34 5.89 0.33 -0.44
CA TYR A 34 5.23 -0.34 -1.56
C TYR A 34 4.24 0.62 -2.23
N LYS A 35 4.68 1.86 -2.48
CA LYS A 35 3.87 2.81 -3.23
C LYS A 35 3.77 2.35 -4.68
N ASP A 36 2.62 2.55 -5.30
CA ASP A 36 2.35 2.12 -6.68
C ASP A 36 3.41 2.62 -7.66
N ASN A 37 3.86 3.88 -7.50
CA ASN A 37 4.92 4.45 -8.32
C ASN A 37 6.27 3.74 -8.17
N GLN A 38 6.60 3.23 -6.97
CA GLN A 38 7.82 2.47 -6.74
C GLN A 38 7.75 1.07 -7.36
N VAL A 39 6.56 0.46 -7.38
CA VAL A 39 6.35 -0.84 -8.02
C VAL A 39 6.45 -0.69 -9.54
N VAL A 40 5.74 0.27 -10.13
CA VAL A 40 5.78 0.54 -11.57
C VAL A 40 7.21 0.88 -12.02
N ALA A 41 7.93 1.75 -11.31
CA ALA A 41 9.31 2.08 -11.65
C ALA A 41 10.25 0.86 -11.64
N LYS A 42 10.06 -0.09 -10.71
CA LYS A 42 10.84 -1.34 -10.68
C LYS A 42 10.51 -2.23 -11.88
N VAL A 43 9.24 -2.31 -12.26
CA VAL A 43 8.78 -3.10 -13.41
C VAL A 43 9.28 -2.51 -14.72
N GLU A 44 9.17 -1.20 -14.90
CA GLU A 44 9.71 -0.47 -16.05
C GLU A 44 11.23 -0.66 -16.16
N ALA A 45 11.97 -0.51 -15.04
CA ALA A 45 13.40 -0.76 -15.02
C ALA A 45 13.74 -2.21 -15.41
N MET A 46 12.90 -3.18 -15.05
CA MET A 46 13.10 -4.59 -15.41
C MET A 46 12.88 -4.86 -16.90
N PHE A 47 11.94 -4.16 -17.54
CA PHE A 47 11.65 -4.33 -18.98
C PHE A 47 12.45 -3.41 -19.89
N SER A 48 13.04 -2.32 -19.38
CA SER A 48 13.83 -1.37 -20.17
C SER A 48 15.23 -1.89 -20.57
N PHE A 49 15.66 -3.04 -20.06
CA PHE A 49 16.89 -3.73 -20.47
C PHE A 49 16.64 -4.90 -21.44
N GLY A 50 15.43 -5.03 -22.01
CA GLY A 50 15.09 -6.03 -23.03
C GLY A 50 15.28 -5.53 -24.45
#